data_AF-A0A256W557-F1
#
_entry.id   AF-A0A256W557-F1
#
_cell.length_a   1.000
_cell.length_b   1.000
_cell.length_c   1.000
_cell.angle_alpha   90.00
_cell.angle_beta   90.00
_cell.angle_gamma   90.00
#
_symmetry.space_group_name_H-M   'P 1'
#
loop_
_entity.id
_entity.type
_entity.pdbx_description
1 polymer ?
#
loop_
_entity_poly.entity_id
_entity_poly.type
_entity_poly.pdbx_seq_one_letter_code
_entity_poly.pdbx_strand_id
1 'polypeptide(L)'
;MSNKFIIALITVFSFALLSFTVNNSAEWTKMLDMNGVVFSQKIAKCATQHNSTKNDYFVFKYENTNSYDVRITYKIEYWIGDKCRSCNLNSPNEYEISIDITAGQTLEYTCNDDNKGFKLYKSTKGVNEDSNIRFEFVNVEVNKI
;
A
#
# COMPACT_ATOMS: atom_id res chain seq x y z
N MET A 1 -10.80 62.28 40.23
CA MET A 1 -11.15 61.79 38.88
C MET A 1 -10.00 60.91 38.40
N SER A 2 -10.17 59.58 38.45
CA SER A 2 -9.13 58.60 38.06
C SER A 2 -9.65 57.82 36.86
N ASN A 3 -8.97 57.99 35.72
CA ASN A 3 -9.34 57.41 34.44
C ASN A 3 -8.66 56.03 34.33
N LYS A 4 -9.44 54.94 34.32
CA LYS A 4 -8.93 53.59 34.13
C LYS A 4 -8.98 53.23 32.65
N PHE A 5 -7.82 53.25 31.99
CA PHE A 5 -7.65 52.68 30.65
C PHE A 5 -7.64 51.16 30.74
N ILE A 6 -8.61 50.50 30.10
CA ILE A 6 -8.63 49.05 29.90
C ILE A 6 -8.06 48.80 28.50
N ILE A 7 -6.84 48.24 28.44
CA ILE A 7 -6.23 47.78 27.19
C ILE A 7 -6.67 46.34 26.98
N ALA A 8 -7.56 46.10 26.01
CA ALA A 8 -7.93 44.76 25.58
C ALA A 8 -6.82 44.20 24.67
N LEU A 9 -6.17 43.13 25.14
CA LEU A 9 -5.11 42.42 24.41
C LEU A 9 -5.76 41.47 23.40
N ILE A 10 -5.81 41.85 22.13
CA ILE A 10 -6.32 41.01 21.04
C ILE A 10 -5.19 40.07 20.61
N THR A 11 -5.21 38.83 21.09
CA THR A 11 -4.33 37.76 20.61
C THR A 11 -4.85 37.23 19.28
N VAL A 12 -4.22 37.67 18.18
CA VAL A 12 -4.46 37.16 16.82
C VAL A 12 -3.83 35.76 16.73
N PHE A 13 -4.66 34.74 16.86
CA PHE A 13 -4.27 33.35 16.66
C PHE A 13 -4.22 33.06 15.15
N SER A 14 -3.06 33.32 14.54
CA SER A 14 -2.82 33.01 13.13
C SER A 14 -2.82 31.49 12.92
N PHE A 15 -3.96 30.96 12.46
CA PHE A 15 -4.08 29.60 11.94
C PHE A 15 -3.22 29.51 10.67
N ALA A 16 -1.99 29.00 10.79
CA ALA A 16 -1.20 28.62 9.63
C ALA A 16 -1.90 27.44 8.94
N LEU A 17 -2.48 27.69 7.78
CA LEU A 17 -3.03 26.65 6.91
C LEU A 17 -1.86 25.76 6.46
N LEU A 18 -1.77 24.57 7.05
CA LEU A 18 -0.91 23.51 6.54
C LEU A 18 -1.51 23.02 5.22
N SER A 19 -1.00 23.56 4.11
CA SER A 19 -1.27 23.03 2.78
C SER A 19 -0.59 21.67 2.65
N PHE A 20 -1.36 20.60 2.76
CA PHE A 20 -0.88 19.25 2.40
C PHE A 20 -0.83 19.16 0.87
N THR A 21 0.37 19.31 0.32
CA THR A 21 0.63 18.94 -1.08
C THR A 21 0.58 17.42 -1.18
N VAL A 22 -0.46 16.87 -1.81
CA VAL A 22 -0.50 15.46 -2.19
C VAL A 22 0.51 15.25 -3.32
N ASN A 23 1.72 14.86 -2.95
CA ASN A 23 2.77 14.53 -3.90
C ASN A 23 2.53 13.10 -4.41
N ASN A 24 2.53 12.90 -5.72
CA ASN A 24 2.36 11.59 -6.38
C ASN A 24 3.35 10.57 -5.80
N SER A 25 2.90 9.73 -4.85
CA SER A 25 3.78 9.21 -3.82
C SER A 25 4.60 7.99 -4.27
N ALA A 26 5.93 8.18 -4.33
CA ALA A 26 6.90 7.10 -4.23
C ALA A 26 6.94 6.45 -2.82
N GLU A 27 6.15 6.99 -1.88
CA GLU A 27 6.08 6.56 -0.49
C GLU A 27 5.18 5.34 -0.28
N TRP A 28 5.52 4.54 0.72
CA TRP A 28 4.72 3.41 1.17
C TRP A 28 3.44 3.88 1.88
N THR A 29 2.29 3.37 1.45
CA THR A 29 0.99 3.59 2.08
C THR A 29 0.57 2.34 2.85
N LYS A 30 0.26 2.49 4.14
CA LYS A 30 -0.26 1.38 4.97
C LYS A 30 -1.65 0.97 4.48
N MET A 31 -1.84 -0.33 4.25
CA MET A 31 -3.08 -0.93 3.77
C MET A 31 -3.84 -1.65 4.88
N LEU A 32 -3.14 -2.46 5.67
CA LEU A 32 -3.71 -3.16 6.83
C LEU A 32 -2.67 -3.33 7.92
N ASP A 33 -3.16 -3.54 9.14
CA ASP A 33 -2.38 -3.82 10.34
C ASP A 33 -3.12 -4.90 11.13
N MET A 34 -2.55 -6.10 11.19
CA MET A 34 -3.24 -7.27 11.76
C MET A 34 -2.24 -8.17 12.48
N ASN A 35 -2.54 -8.46 13.75
CA ASN A 35 -1.75 -9.36 14.60
C ASN A 35 -0.24 -9.06 14.56
N GLY A 36 0.11 -7.77 14.59
CA GLY A 36 1.50 -7.30 14.57
C GLY A 36 2.19 -7.39 13.21
N VAL A 37 1.46 -7.63 12.11
CA VAL A 37 1.99 -7.54 10.75
C VAL A 37 1.36 -6.36 10.02
N VAL A 38 2.20 -5.46 9.50
CA VAL A 38 1.79 -4.29 8.73
C VAL A 38 1.98 -4.56 7.25
N PHE A 39 0.90 -4.41 6.48
CA PHE A 39 0.90 -4.52 5.03
C PHE A 39 0.91 -3.11 4.45
N SER A 40 1.83 -2.83 3.54
CA SER A 40 1.93 -1.55 2.84
C SER A 40 2.04 -1.75 1.34
N GLN A 41 1.64 -0.74 0.57
CA GLN A 41 1.78 -0.72 -0.88
C GLN A 41 2.37 0.59 -1.36
N LYS A 42 3.01 0.57 -2.53
CA LYS A 42 3.33 1.78 -3.29
C LYS A 42 3.20 1.52 -4.77
N ILE A 43 3.16 2.59 -5.55
CA ILE A 43 3.25 2.51 -7.01
C ILE A 43 4.72 2.59 -7.43
N ALA A 44 5.18 1.60 -8.18
CA ALA A 44 6.51 1.56 -8.75
C ALA A 44 6.46 1.47 -10.28
N LYS A 45 7.36 2.18 -10.95
CA LYS A 45 7.54 2.11 -12.41
C LYS A 45 8.51 1.00 -12.77
N CYS A 46 8.00 -0.04 -13.41
CA CYS A 46 8.72 -1.26 -13.71
C CYS A 46 8.80 -1.49 -15.24
N ALA A 47 9.99 -1.78 -15.75
CA ALA A 47 10.13 -2.54 -16.98
C ALA A 47 10.16 -4.03 -16.62
N THR A 48 9.59 -4.88 -17.45
CA THR A 48 9.70 -6.35 -17.30
C THR A 48 10.82 -6.86 -18.20
N GLN A 49 11.34 -8.06 -17.94
CA GLN A 49 12.39 -8.69 -18.75
C GLN A 49 12.03 -8.76 -20.24
N HIS A 50 10.74 -8.87 -20.56
CA HIS A 50 10.23 -8.97 -21.93
C HIS A 50 9.63 -7.67 -22.48
N ASN A 51 9.60 -6.58 -21.70
CA ASN A 51 9.05 -5.30 -22.12
C ASN A 51 9.81 -4.13 -21.47
N SER A 52 10.51 -3.37 -22.30
CA SER A 52 11.25 -2.16 -21.89
C SER A 52 10.34 -0.99 -21.53
N THR A 53 9.05 -1.06 -21.86
CA THR A 53 8.04 -0.08 -21.46
C THR A 53 7.90 -0.11 -19.95
N LYS A 54 8.11 1.05 -19.32
CA LYS A 54 7.91 1.22 -17.87
C LYS A 54 6.42 1.38 -17.59
N ASN A 55 5.83 0.33 -17.02
CA ASN A 55 4.45 0.34 -16.55
C ASN A 55 4.41 0.61 -15.04
N ASP A 56 3.31 1.15 -14.56
CA ASP A 56 3.07 1.31 -13.14
C ASP A 56 2.54 -0.02 -12.57
N TYR A 57 3.12 -0.43 -11.45
CA TYR A 57 2.69 -1.58 -10.67
C TYR A 57 2.47 -1.19 -9.22
N PHE A 58 1.48 -1.80 -8.57
CA PHE A 58 1.46 -1.90 -7.12
C PHE A 58 2.51 -2.91 -6.69
N VAL A 59 3.38 -2.53 -5.76
CA VAL A 59 4.31 -3.44 -5.08
C VAL A 59 4.03 -3.42 -3.58
N PHE A 60 4.35 -4.50 -2.89
CA PHE A 60 3.97 -4.70 -1.49
C PHE A 60 5.16 -4.73 -0.55
N LYS A 61 4.89 -4.35 0.70
CA LYS A 61 5.79 -4.47 1.83
C LYS A 61 5.05 -5.11 3.01
N TYR A 62 5.72 -6.01 3.70
CA TYR A 62 5.23 -6.67 4.91
C TYR A 62 6.24 -6.46 6.03
N GLU A 63 5.78 -6.00 7.18
CA GLU A 63 6.63 -5.75 8.35
C GLU A 63 6.07 -6.52 9.54
N ASN A 64 6.85 -7.45 10.08
CA ASN A 64 6.51 -8.18 11.29
C ASN A 64 7.03 -7.43 12.52
N THR A 65 6.14 -6.77 13.24
CA THR A 65 6.46 -6.03 14.47
C THR A 65 6.41 -6.91 15.73
N ASN A 66 6.08 -8.20 15.59
CA ASN A 66 6.09 -9.14 16.69
C ASN A 66 7.51 -9.51 17.11
N SER A 67 7.64 -10.03 18.33
CA SER A 67 8.86 -10.65 18.86
C SER A 67 9.02 -12.13 18.49
N TYR A 68 8.17 -12.63 17.59
CA TYR A 68 8.16 -14.01 17.11
C TYR A 68 7.92 -14.08 15.60
N ASP A 69 8.32 -15.19 15.01
CA ASP A 69 8.14 -15.47 13.59
C ASP A 69 6.65 -15.73 13.29
N VAL A 70 6.23 -15.32 12.10
CA VAL A 70 4.85 -15.48 11.66
C VAL A 70 4.79 -16.03 10.25
N ARG A 71 3.76 -16.84 9.98
CA ARG A 71 3.30 -17.15 8.63
C ARG A 71 2.07 -16.29 8.35
N ILE A 72 2.11 -15.55 7.26
CA ILE A 72 0.92 -14.89 6.72
C ILE A 72 0.39 -15.67 5.53
N THR A 73 -0.92 -15.83 5.48
CA THR A 73 -1.64 -16.41 4.34
C THR A 73 -2.77 -15.47 3.94
N TYR A 74 -2.95 -15.23 2.65
CA TYR A 74 -4.04 -14.41 2.14
C TYR A 74 -4.27 -14.64 0.65
N LYS A 75 -5.40 -14.14 0.15
CA LYS A 75 -5.69 -14.04 -1.28
C LYS A 75 -5.80 -12.59 -1.71
N ILE A 76 -5.36 -12.28 -2.92
CA ILE A 76 -5.56 -10.96 -3.55
C ILE A 76 -6.77 -11.05 -4.48
N GLU A 77 -7.80 -10.25 -4.23
CA GLU A 77 -8.84 -9.98 -5.21
C GLU A 77 -8.48 -8.77 -6.05
N TYR A 78 -8.22 -8.98 -7.34
CA TYR A 78 -7.73 -7.99 -8.28
C TYR A 78 -8.82 -7.63 -9.28
N TRP A 79 -9.16 -6.36 -9.39
CA TRP A 79 -10.30 -5.88 -10.16
C TRP A 79 -9.86 -4.91 -11.26
N ILE A 80 -10.48 -5.03 -12.42
CA ILE A 80 -10.35 -4.08 -13.53
C ILE A 80 -11.76 -3.61 -13.88
N GLY A 81 -12.11 -2.39 -13.46
CA GLY A 81 -13.50 -1.93 -13.43
C GLY A 81 -14.32 -2.79 -12.46
N ASP A 82 -15.48 -3.27 -12.89
CA ASP A 82 -16.35 -4.13 -12.07
C ASP A 82 -16.05 -5.62 -12.26
N LYS A 83 -15.02 -5.97 -13.03
CA LYS A 83 -14.65 -7.36 -13.29
C LYS A 83 -13.50 -7.79 -12.39
N CYS A 84 -13.76 -8.73 -11.48
CA CYS A 84 -12.70 -9.41 -10.76
C CYS A 84 -11.94 -10.36 -11.68
N ARG A 85 -10.61 -10.30 -11.63
CA ARG A 85 -9.69 -11.11 -12.44
C ARG A 85 -9.12 -12.30 -11.68
N SER A 86 -9.12 -12.27 -10.35
CA SER A 86 -8.54 -13.34 -9.52
C SER A 86 -9.54 -14.07 -8.60
N CYS A 87 -10.78 -13.60 -8.46
CA CYS A 87 -11.73 -14.13 -7.48
C CYS A 87 -12.07 -15.61 -7.70
N ASN A 88 -12.27 -16.03 -8.95
CA ASN A 88 -12.76 -17.38 -9.29
C ASN A 88 -11.70 -18.27 -9.97
N LEU A 89 -10.41 -18.02 -9.68
CA LEU A 89 -9.34 -18.89 -10.15
C LEU A 89 -9.30 -20.18 -9.32
N ASN A 90 -8.92 -21.29 -9.97
CA ASN A 90 -8.70 -22.54 -9.27
C ASN A 90 -7.47 -22.43 -8.37
N SER A 91 -7.52 -23.05 -7.20
CA SER A 91 -6.38 -23.14 -6.28
C SER A 91 -5.47 -24.32 -6.67
N PRO A 92 -4.13 -24.20 -6.52
CA PRO A 92 -3.40 -22.98 -6.17
C PRO A 92 -3.23 -22.03 -7.37
N ASN A 93 -3.16 -20.73 -7.11
CA ASN A 93 -2.89 -19.70 -8.11
C ASN A 93 -1.97 -18.60 -7.57
N GLU A 94 -1.48 -17.74 -8.45
CA GLU A 94 -0.51 -16.68 -8.13
C GLU A 94 -1.03 -15.57 -7.21
N TYR A 95 -2.34 -15.53 -6.94
CA TYR A 95 -2.97 -14.57 -6.04
C TYR A 95 -3.20 -15.15 -4.64
N GLU A 96 -2.91 -16.43 -4.42
CA GLU A 96 -2.90 -17.09 -3.11
C GLU A 96 -1.47 -17.08 -2.57
N ILE A 97 -1.24 -16.30 -1.52
CA ILE A 97 0.09 -16.03 -0.99
C ILE A 97 0.24 -16.66 0.39
N SER A 98 1.39 -17.31 0.60
CA SER A 98 1.84 -17.79 1.90
C SER A 98 3.31 -17.42 2.06
N ILE A 99 3.63 -16.59 3.04
CA ILE A 99 5.03 -16.21 3.34
C ILE A 99 5.32 -16.27 4.83
N ASP A 100 6.55 -16.66 5.15
CA ASP A 100 7.10 -16.64 6.50
C ASP A 100 7.91 -15.36 6.69
N ILE A 101 7.69 -14.68 7.80
CA ILE A 101 8.35 -13.42 8.15
C ILE A 101 8.95 -13.57 9.54
N THR A 102 10.27 -13.46 9.64
CA THR A 102 10.98 -13.52 10.91
C THR A 102 10.59 -12.35 11.82
N ALA A 103 10.68 -12.52 13.14
CA ALA A 103 10.47 -11.46 14.13
C ALA A 103 11.25 -10.18 13.77
N GLY A 104 10.58 -9.03 13.76
CA GLY A 104 11.18 -7.74 13.43
C GLY A 104 11.54 -7.55 11.95
N GLN A 105 11.33 -8.54 11.09
CA GLN A 105 11.75 -8.47 9.69
C GLN A 105 10.77 -7.62 8.85
N THR A 106 11.34 -6.90 7.89
CA THR A 106 10.59 -6.27 6.81
C THR A 106 10.93 -6.93 5.47
N LEU A 107 9.91 -7.38 4.75
CA LEU A 107 10.01 -7.85 3.37
C LEU A 107 9.50 -6.75 2.44
N GLU A 108 10.38 -6.18 1.62
CA GLU A 108 10.02 -5.22 0.58
C GLU A 108 10.15 -5.85 -0.81
N TYR A 109 9.04 -5.90 -1.53
CA TYR A 109 9.04 -6.39 -2.90
C TYR A 109 9.23 -5.25 -3.89
N THR A 110 9.95 -5.56 -4.96
CA THR A 110 10.26 -4.63 -6.04
C THR A 110 9.74 -5.18 -7.37
N CYS A 111 9.98 -4.42 -8.43
CA CYS A 111 9.62 -4.76 -9.81
C CYS A 111 10.22 -6.06 -10.37
N ASN A 112 11.01 -6.84 -9.61
CA ASN A 112 11.65 -8.06 -10.10
C ASN A 112 10.61 -9.08 -10.63
N ASP A 113 10.91 -9.72 -11.75
CA ASP A 113 10.09 -10.77 -12.36
C ASP A 113 10.15 -12.10 -11.59
N ASP A 114 11.08 -12.25 -10.65
CA ASP A 114 11.09 -13.39 -9.72
C ASP A 114 9.96 -13.28 -8.67
N ASN A 115 9.39 -12.08 -8.48
CA ASN A 115 8.41 -11.77 -7.44
C ASN A 115 7.00 -11.51 -8.01
N LYS A 116 6.55 -12.28 -9.02
CA LYS A 116 5.27 -12.02 -9.71
C LYS A 116 4.07 -11.95 -8.78
N GLY A 117 3.99 -12.80 -7.75
CA GLY A 117 2.90 -12.80 -6.77
C GLY A 117 2.88 -11.56 -5.86
N PHE A 118 3.94 -10.75 -5.86
CA PHE A 118 4.08 -9.58 -5.00
C PHE A 118 4.09 -8.25 -5.76
N LYS A 119 3.60 -8.27 -7.01
CA LYS A 119 3.32 -7.06 -7.78
C LYS A 119 2.04 -7.22 -8.60
N LEU A 120 1.25 -6.16 -8.68
CA LEU A 120 0.04 -6.11 -9.51
C LEU A 120 0.16 -5.00 -10.53
N TYR A 121 -0.19 -5.28 -11.77
CA TYR A 121 -0.24 -4.24 -12.80
C TYR A 121 -1.23 -3.13 -12.40
N LYS A 122 -0.90 -1.87 -12.67
CA LYS A 122 -1.78 -0.72 -12.45
C LYS A 122 -2.11 0.01 -13.75
N SER A 123 -1.09 0.40 -14.53
CA SER A 123 -1.30 1.21 -15.73
C SER A 123 -0.08 1.22 -16.63
N THR A 124 -0.29 1.53 -17.91
CA THR A 124 0.76 1.82 -18.89
C THR A 124 0.62 3.27 -19.31
N LYS A 125 1.74 4.01 -19.36
CA LYS A 125 1.73 5.42 -19.74
C LYS A 125 1.15 5.57 -21.16
N GLY A 126 0.09 6.38 -21.31
CA GLY A 126 -0.49 6.75 -22.60
C GLY A 126 -1.60 5.83 -23.13
N VAL A 127 -1.98 4.79 -22.39
CA VAL A 127 -3.20 4.00 -22.66
C VAL A 127 -4.22 4.38 -21.60
N ASN A 128 -5.41 4.85 -22.03
CA ASN A 128 -6.56 5.28 -21.24
C ASN A 128 -6.43 4.98 -19.73
N GLU A 129 -6.19 6.02 -18.94
CA GLU A 129 -6.10 6.01 -17.46
C GLU A 129 -7.38 5.49 -16.77
N ASP A 130 -8.39 5.08 -17.54
CA ASP A 130 -9.77 4.75 -17.15
C ASP A 130 -10.02 3.31 -16.69
N SER A 131 -9.04 2.40 -16.71
CA SER A 131 -9.26 1.16 -15.97
C SER A 131 -9.16 1.47 -14.48
N ASN A 132 -10.30 1.57 -13.81
CA ASN A 132 -10.40 1.57 -12.34
C ASN A 132 -9.83 0.24 -11.80
N ILE A 133 -8.51 0.21 -11.64
CA ILE A 133 -7.79 -0.93 -11.10
C ILE A 133 -7.71 -0.78 -9.58
N ARG A 134 -8.27 -1.76 -8.88
CA ARG A 134 -8.20 -1.88 -7.42
C ARG A 134 -7.87 -3.30 -7.03
N PHE A 135 -7.41 -3.48 -5.80
CA PHE A 135 -7.19 -4.79 -5.22
C PHE A 135 -7.53 -4.77 -3.74
N GLU A 136 -7.83 -5.96 -3.21
CA GLU A 136 -8.13 -6.16 -1.79
C GLU A 136 -7.43 -7.44 -1.30
N PHE A 137 -6.97 -7.42 -0.05
CA PHE A 137 -6.50 -8.61 0.64
C PHE A 137 -7.71 -9.27 1.30
N VAL A 138 -7.98 -10.53 0.96
CA VAL A 138 -9.09 -11.32 1.53
C VAL A 138 -8.55 -12.58 2.21
N ASN A 139 -9.30 -13.09 3.18
CA ASN A 139 -8.95 -14.26 3.98
C ASN A 139 -7.53 -14.15 4.56
N VAL A 140 -7.19 -12.98 5.11
CA VAL A 140 -5.89 -12.73 5.73
C VAL A 140 -5.83 -13.46 7.05
N GLU A 141 -4.84 -14.34 7.19
CA GLU A 141 -4.51 -15.01 8.44
C GLU A 141 -3.05 -14.73 8.78
N VAL A 142 -2.77 -14.55 10.07
CA VAL A 142 -1.44 -14.33 10.62
C VAL A 142 -1.27 -15.30 11.77
N ASN A 143 -0.43 -16.32 11.57
CA ASN A 143 -0.20 -17.40 12.51
C ASN A 143 1.23 -17.35 13.03
N LYS A 144 1.41 -17.43 14.34
CA LYS A 144 2.74 -17.61 14.94
C LYS A 144 3.31 -18.97 14.52
N ILE A 145 4.59 -19.00 14.17
CA ILE A 145 5.33 -20.22 13.82
C ILE A 145 6.55 -20.44 14.73
#